data_AF-A0A2V9SCM9-F1
#
_entry.id   AF-A0A2V9SCM9-F1
#
_cell.length_a   1.000
_cell.length_b   1.000
_cell.length_c   1.000
_cell.angle_alpha   90.00
_cell.angle_beta   90.00
_cell.angle_gamma   90.00
#
_symmetry.space_group_name_H-M   'P 1'
#
loop_
_entity.id
_entity.type
_entity.pdbx_description
1 polymer ?
#
loop_
_entity_poly.entity_id
_entity_poly.type
_entity_poly.pdbx_seq_one_letter_code
_entity_poly.pdbx_strand_id
1 'polypeptide(L)' 'MLHNHKTTDRPWQEIANEMNDEQNGGKLLQLAKELNQSMEHGEREKVRKRLGLDDLKQDAA' A
#
# COMPACT_ATOMS: atom_id res chain seq x y z
N MET A 1 12.76 -20.59 -0.07
CA MET A 1 11.40 -20.27 -0.52
C MET A 1 11.15 -18.80 -0.22
N LEU A 2 11.23 -17.94 -1.22
CA LEU A 2 10.97 -16.52 -1.05
C LEU A 2 9.46 -16.35 -0.92
N HIS A 3 9.00 -15.97 0.26
CA HIS A 3 7.64 -15.50 0.46
C HIS A 3 7.48 -14.21 -0.35
N ASN A 4 6.96 -14.34 -1.58
CA ASN A 4 6.44 -13.19 -2.32
C ASN A 4 5.30 -12.61 -1.49
N HIS A 5 5.62 -11.61 -0.65
CA HIS A 5 4.62 -10.64 -0.23
C HIS A 5 4.13 -9.99 -1.53
N LYS A 6 3.01 -10.48 -2.05
CA LYS A 6 2.19 -9.69 -2.95
C LYS A 6 1.78 -8.49 -2.12
N THR A 7 2.55 -7.41 -2.21
CA THR A 7 2.03 -6.09 -1.89
C THR A 7 0.80 -5.97 -2.77
N THR A 8 -0.37 -6.00 -2.16
CA THR A 8 -1.61 -5.76 -2.89
C THR A 8 -1.48 -4.34 -3.41
N ASP A 9 -1.08 -4.20 -4.68
CA ASP A 9 -0.95 -2.94 -5.44
C ASP A 9 -2.34 -2.36 -5.74
N ARG A 10 -3.30 -2.65 -4.86
CA ARG A 10 -4.66 -2.21 -4.98
C ARG A 10 -4.76 -0.83 -4.32
N PRO A 11 -5.33 0.16 -5.02
CA PRO A 11 -5.50 1.49 -4.46
C PRO A 11 -6.39 1.44 -3.21
N TRP A 12 -6.01 2.20 -2.19
CA TRP A 12 -6.70 2.23 -0.89
C TRP A 12 -8.20 2.53 -1.03
N GLN A 13 -8.59 3.30 -2.05
CA GLN A 13 -9.98 3.64 -2.35
C GLN A 13 -10.83 2.40 -2.65
N GLU A 14 -10.30 1.42 -3.39
CA GLU A 14 -11.04 0.20 -3.69
C GLU A 14 -11.20 -0.69 -2.45
N ILE A 15 -10.18 -0.72 -1.58
CA ILE A 15 -10.22 -1.47 -0.31
C ILE A 15 -11.27 -0.85 0.62
N ALA A 16 -11.31 0.48 0.72
CA ALA A 16 -12.30 1.22 1.50
C ALA A 16 -13.72 0.98 0.99
N ASN A 17 -13.93 0.95 -0.33
CA ASN A 17 -15.22 0.61 -0.92
C ASN A 17 -15.64 -0.83 -0.57
N GLU A 18 -14.73 -1.80 -0.64
CA GLU A 18 -15.06 -3.18 -0.26
C GLU A 18 -15.36 -3.34 1.23
N MET A 19 -14.66 -2.59 2.11
CA MET A 19 -14.97 -2.57 3.54
C MET A 19 -16.38 -2.02 3.83
N ASN A 20 -16.89 -1.10 3.01
CA ASN A 20 -18.20 -0.50 3.21
C ASN A 20 -19.35 -1.52 3.03
N ASP A 21 -19.17 -2.48 2.13
CA ASP A 21 -20.17 -3.51 1.82
C ASP A 21 -19.92 -4.84 2.56
N GLU A 22 -18.78 -4.98 3.26
CA GLU A 22 -18.39 -6.21 3.94
C GLU A 22 -18.98 -6.33 5.36
N GLN A 23 -19.62 -7.47 5.64
CA GLN A 23 -20.23 -7.76 6.94
C GLN A 23 -19.47 -8.84 7.72
N ASN A 24 -18.56 -9.56 7.08
CA ASN A 24 -17.73 -10.56 7.72
C ASN A 24 -16.59 -9.88 8.50
N GLY A 25 -16.64 -9.96 9.83
CA GLY A 25 -15.62 -9.37 10.71
C GLY A 25 -14.19 -9.85 10.46
N GLY A 26 -14.01 -11.10 10.03
CA GLY A 26 -12.69 -11.64 9.67
C GLY A 26 -12.14 -11.01 8.39
N LYS A 27 -13.00 -10.82 7.39
CA LYS A 27 -12.64 -10.16 6.13
C LYS A 27 -12.43 -8.65 6.32
N LEU A 28 -13.22 -7.99 7.17
CA LEU A 28 -13.00 -6.60 7.57
C LEU A 28 -11.62 -6.39 8.21
N LEU A 29 -11.19 -7.30 9.08
CA LEU A 29 -9.85 -7.22 9.69
C LEU A 29 -8.74 -7.36 8.65
N GLN A 30 -8.93 -8.21 7.65
CA GLN A 30 -7.99 -8.37 6.55
C GLN A 30 -7.94 -7.09 5.70
N LEU A 31 -9.09 -6.58 5.26
CA LEU A 31 -9.19 -5.35 4.48
C LEU A 31 -8.61 -4.14 5.22
N ALA A 32 -8.79 -4.03 6.53
CA ALA A 32 -8.18 -2.97 7.34
C ALA A 32 -6.64 -3.02 7.32
N LYS A 33 -6.04 -4.22 7.32
CA LYS A 33 -4.58 -4.38 7.20
C LYS A 33 -4.10 -3.99 5.80
N GLU A 34 -4.82 -4.41 4.77
CA GLU A 34 -4.50 -4.07 3.37
C GLU A 34 -4.65 -2.56 3.11
N LEU A 35 -5.67 -1.94 3.68
CA LEU A 35 -5.90 -0.49 3.62
C LEU A 35 -4.73 0.27 4.25
N ASN A 36 -4.30 -0.13 5.45
CA ASN A 36 -3.18 0.49 6.13
C ASN A 36 -1.88 0.39 5.30
N GLN A 37 -1.61 -0.78 4.72
CA GLN A 37 -0.43 -0.98 3.86
C GLN A 37 -0.47 -0.14 2.58
N SER A 38 -1.64 -0.06 1.92
CA SER A 38 -1.81 0.74 0.70
C SER A 38 -1.64 2.23 0.98
N MET A 39 -2.18 2.73 2.10
CA MET A 39 -2.00 4.12 2.52
C MET A 39 -0.54 4.43 2.92
N GLU A 40 0.12 3.54 3.69
CA GLU A 40 1.54 3.69 4.02
C GLU A 40 2.41 3.75 2.77
N HIS A 41 2.10 2.95 1.75
CA HIS A 41 2.83 2.99 0.48
C HIS A 41 2.65 4.33 -0.24
N GLY A 42 1.41 4.83 -0.33
CA GLY A 42 1.12 6.14 -0.92
C GLY A 42 1.80 7.30 -0.18
N GLU A 43 1.79 7.28 1.14
CA GLU A 43 2.48 8.31 1.95
C GLU A 43 4.00 8.20 1.83
N ARG A 44 4.57 6.99 1.81
CA ARG A 44 6.00 6.77 1.55
C ARG A 44 6.40 7.30 0.17
N GLU A 45 5.57 7.10 -0.85
CA GLU A 45 5.83 7.63 -2.19
C GLU A 45 5.80 9.17 -2.20
N LYS A 46 4.81 9.80 -1.55
CA LYS A 46 4.76 11.27 -1.41
C LYS A 46 5.98 11.81 -0.67
N VAL A 47 6.41 11.14 0.40
CA VAL A 47 7.62 11.52 1.15
C VAL A 47 8.87 11.37 0.29
N ARG A 48 9.01 10.28 -0.49
CA ARG A 48 10.15 10.09 -1.43
C ARG A 48 10.21 11.20 -2.48
N LYS A 49 9.07 11.54 -3.08
CA LYS A 49 8.95 12.65 -4.03
C LYS A 49 9.32 14.00 -3.39
N ARG A 50 8.84 14.27 -2.17
CA ARG A 50 9.17 15.50 -1.42
C ARG A 50 10.65 15.60 -1.03
N LEU A 51 11.29 14.47 -0.74
CA LEU A 51 12.70 14.41 -0.38
C LEU A 51 13.64 14.34 -1.58
N GLY A 52 13.11 14.35 -2.82
CA GLY A 52 13.93 14.26 -4.04
C GLY A 52 14.70 12.93 -4.14
N LEU A 53 14.22 11.87 -3.48
CA LEU A 53 14.90 10.57 -3.44
C LEU A 53 14.69 9.73 -4.71
N ASP A 54 13.90 10.23 -5.67
CA ASP A 54 13.69 9.61 -6.97
C ASP A 54 14.93 9.77 -7.88
N ASP A 55 15.71 10.85 -7.75
CA ASP A 55 16.92 11.11 -8.55
C ASP A 55 18.19 10.38 -8.03
N LEU A 56 18.20 9.92 -6.78
CA LEU A 56 19.39 9.38 -6.10
C LEU A 56 19.82 7.97 -6.57
N LYS A 57 19.11 7.36 -7.52
CA LYS A 57 19.44 6.03 -8.07
C LYS A 57 20.11 6.06 -9.44
N GLN A 58 20.24 7.21 -10.10
CA GLN A 58 20.82 7.27 -11.45
C GLN A 58 22.34 7.49 -11.49
N ASP A 59 23.00 7.87 -10.38
CA ASP A 59 24.45 8.16 -10.33
C ASP A 59 25.30 7.08 -9.64
N ALA A 60 24.86 5.82 -9.66
CA ALA A 60 25.68 4.68 -9.24
C ALA A 60 25.85 3.68 -10.39
N ALA A 61 26.39 4.17 -11.51
CA ALA A 61 26.85 3.39 -12.66
C ALA A 61 28.39 3.28 -12.66
#